data_AF-A0A327J2L0-F1
#
_entry.id   AF-A0A327J2L0-F1
#
_cell.length_a   1.000
_cell.length_b   1.000
_cell.length_c   1.000
_cell.angle_alpha   90.00
_cell.angle_beta   90.00
_cell.angle_gamma   90.00
#
_symmetry.space_group_name_H-M   'P 1'
#
loop_
_entity.id
_entity.type
_entity.pdbx_description
1 polymer ?
#
loop_
_entity_poly.entity_id
_entity_poly.type
_entity_poly.pdbx_seq_one_letter_code
_entity_poly.pdbx_strand_id
1 'polypeptide(L)'
;MIKALIDIFSPKGEITGSGFAVNYLILRMIYFILTFTSTYILFNANQDIPFFGILNIVFLILVLFIELIILFNFKKRLLNICGILWISILLAVIFTFVAEFAITLFFNQWFLIASSLHLIIIPIIVAILPPKGADLKEYWLDFRNKTVAILKYPVTICAIAFIIGLIVINQLSIVHNNKIVKLNSVNEEKLVINPLSNYTYKSVEEITNIRKKYVATSIFKNETYEPDISVFGQMQDKKAWWGIDHIICYDEKQNTNIRKEGLSEESRFINNPNMLLGVLVSQIFERTPDLKSLCEDKALQMIPTSITYDKKYRLITATYKATPNFMKQFGKKGHIKFLLTGLNARDFGYKYAYAINTANIAFNPAYSIKGNSLDYGIVKFEDHIALGKACEVDGGCNNTTPYQPALEFIIMKLPAKITISLWKHKPMYKNQPASMYYKIKFEQ
;
A
#
# COMPACT_ATOMS: atom_id res chain seq x y z
N MET A 1 15.89 31.35 -21.92
CA MET A 1 15.26 30.07 -21.60
C MET A 1 14.55 29.44 -22.80
N ILE A 2 13.55 30.10 -23.43
CA ILE A 2 12.83 29.58 -24.61
C ILE A 2 13.77 29.29 -25.80
N LYS A 3 14.73 30.18 -26.09
CA LYS A 3 15.74 29.96 -27.13
C LYS A 3 16.61 28.73 -26.88
N ALA A 4 17.04 28.53 -25.62
CA ALA A 4 17.81 27.35 -25.23
C ALA A 4 16.99 26.06 -25.35
N LEU A 5 15.69 26.09 -25.04
CA LEU A 5 14.77 24.98 -25.29
C LEU A 5 14.63 24.69 -26.79
N ILE A 6 14.44 25.71 -27.63
CA ILE A 6 14.37 25.55 -29.09
C ILE A 6 15.68 24.95 -29.64
N ASP A 7 16.83 25.37 -29.14
CA ASP A 7 18.14 24.83 -29.54
C ASP A 7 18.38 23.38 -29.06
N ILE A 8 17.72 22.94 -27.98
CA ILE A 8 17.71 21.55 -27.52
C ILE A 8 16.84 20.67 -28.43
N PHE A 9 15.69 21.19 -28.87
CA PHE A 9 14.69 20.45 -29.65
C PHE A 9 14.93 20.48 -31.17
N SER A 10 15.64 21.49 -31.67
CA SER A 10 15.95 21.66 -33.08
C SER A 10 17.27 22.45 -33.24
N PRO A 11 18.42 21.86 -32.87
CA PRO A 11 19.69 22.55 -33.03
C PRO A 11 19.89 22.91 -34.51
N LYS A 12 20.23 24.17 -34.80
CA LYS A 12 20.67 24.64 -36.13
C LYS A 12 22.20 24.76 -36.14
N GLY A 13 22.86 24.54 -37.28
CA GLY A 13 24.33 24.63 -37.38
C GLY A 13 25.09 23.49 -36.69
N GLU A 14 26.38 23.63 -36.40
CA GLU A 14 27.15 22.58 -35.71
C GLU A 14 26.81 22.47 -34.21
N ILE A 15 26.75 21.24 -33.67
CA ILE A 15 26.62 21.03 -32.23
C ILE A 15 28.03 20.83 -31.64
N THR A 16 28.45 21.73 -30.76
CA THR A 16 29.71 21.59 -30.01
C THR A 16 29.65 20.38 -29.07
N GLY A 17 30.81 19.83 -28.67
CA GLY A 17 30.85 18.67 -27.76
C GLY A 17 30.17 18.96 -26.43
N SER A 18 30.40 20.15 -25.88
CA SER A 18 29.76 20.66 -24.67
C SER A 18 28.25 20.87 -24.85
N GLY A 19 27.81 21.43 -25.98
CA GLY A 19 26.39 21.61 -26.30
C GLY A 19 25.64 20.28 -26.45
N PHE A 20 26.28 19.29 -27.08
CA PHE A 20 25.74 17.93 -27.18
C PHE A 20 25.58 17.29 -25.80
N ALA A 21 26.61 17.36 -24.95
CA ALA A 21 26.55 16.81 -23.60
C ALA A 21 25.41 17.42 -22.76
N VAL A 22 25.23 18.74 -22.83
CA VAL A 22 24.15 19.45 -22.13
C VAL A 22 22.78 19.00 -22.62
N ASN A 23 22.56 19.05 -23.93
CA ASN A 23 21.27 18.71 -24.54
C ASN A 23 20.91 17.26 -24.24
N TYR A 24 21.87 16.35 -24.35
CA TYR A 24 21.68 14.94 -24.04
C TYR A 24 21.33 14.73 -22.56
N LEU A 25 22.06 15.36 -21.63
CA LEU A 25 21.77 15.25 -20.20
C LEU A 25 20.37 15.75 -19.87
N ILE A 26 19.99 16.93 -20.36
CA ILE A 26 18.64 17.49 -20.13
C ILE A 26 17.56 16.55 -20.69
N LEU A 27 17.72 16.07 -21.93
CA LEU A 27 16.72 15.20 -22.55
C LEU A 27 16.61 13.86 -21.84
N ARG A 28 17.73 13.22 -21.45
CA ARG A 28 17.67 11.97 -20.68
C ARG A 28 17.15 12.16 -19.25
N MET A 29 17.32 13.34 -18.66
CA MET A 29 16.65 13.67 -17.40
C MET A 29 15.14 13.73 -17.56
N ILE A 30 14.63 14.43 -18.57
CA ILE A 30 13.19 14.50 -18.83
C ILE A 30 12.66 13.09 -19.15
N TYR A 31 13.38 12.32 -19.96
CA TYR A 31 13.08 10.92 -20.23
C TYR A 31 12.95 10.12 -18.93
N PHE A 32 13.95 10.16 -18.05
CA PHE A 32 13.93 9.41 -16.81
C PHE A 32 12.78 9.83 -15.89
N ILE A 33 12.50 11.13 -15.78
CA ILE A 33 11.36 11.62 -14.99
C ILE A 33 10.05 11.08 -15.55
N LEU A 34 9.82 11.18 -16.87
CA LEU A 34 8.58 10.71 -17.50
C LEU A 34 8.45 9.19 -17.45
N THR A 35 9.54 8.44 -17.66
CA THR A 35 9.57 6.97 -17.57
C THR A 35 9.35 6.50 -16.13
N PHE A 36 9.97 7.15 -15.14
CA PHE A 36 9.76 6.84 -13.73
C PHE A 36 8.34 7.19 -13.29
N THR A 37 7.83 8.38 -13.66
CA THR A 37 6.44 8.79 -13.36
C THR A 37 5.44 7.86 -14.03
N SER A 38 5.62 7.49 -15.30
CA SER A 38 4.73 6.56 -16.01
C SER A 38 4.78 5.15 -15.41
N THR A 39 5.96 4.64 -15.09
CA THR A 39 6.13 3.34 -14.42
C THR A 39 5.50 3.37 -13.02
N TYR A 40 5.71 4.43 -12.25
CA TYR A 40 5.11 4.60 -10.94
C TYR A 40 3.59 4.67 -11.02
N ILE A 41 3.05 5.40 -12.00
CA ILE A 41 1.62 5.42 -12.30
C ILE A 41 1.16 4.02 -12.69
N LEU A 42 1.86 3.30 -13.56
CA LEU A 42 1.49 1.94 -13.97
C LEU A 42 1.49 0.92 -12.82
N PHE A 43 2.44 1.01 -11.91
CA PHE A 43 2.58 0.09 -10.77
C PHE A 43 1.65 0.43 -9.60
N ASN A 44 1.29 1.71 -9.40
CA ASN A 44 0.45 2.14 -8.27
C ASN A 44 -0.98 2.54 -8.67
N ALA A 45 -1.22 2.87 -9.94
CA ALA A 45 -2.57 3.00 -10.45
C ALA A 45 -3.14 1.60 -10.60
N ASN A 46 -4.17 1.34 -9.81
CA ASN A 46 -5.08 0.25 -10.08
C ASN A 46 -5.57 0.40 -11.53
N GLN A 47 -5.29 -0.58 -12.40
CA GLN A 47 -5.50 -0.48 -13.86
C GLN A 47 -6.96 -0.23 -14.29
N ASP A 48 -7.91 -0.23 -13.35
CA ASP A 48 -9.35 -0.10 -13.60
C ASP A 48 -9.86 1.35 -13.71
N ILE A 49 -9.00 2.37 -13.61
CA ILE A 49 -9.43 3.77 -13.77
C ILE A 49 -9.01 4.26 -15.17
N PRO A 50 -9.95 4.54 -16.10
CA PRO A 50 -9.66 4.94 -17.48
C PRO A 50 -8.73 6.15 -17.59
N PHE A 51 -8.76 7.04 -16.60
CA PHE A 51 -7.88 8.21 -16.50
C PHE A 51 -6.39 7.84 -16.48
N PHE A 52 -6.00 6.78 -15.77
CA PHE A 52 -4.60 6.34 -15.72
C PHE A 52 -4.14 5.66 -17.01
N GLY A 53 -5.07 5.01 -17.74
CA GLY A 53 -4.81 4.47 -19.07
C GLY A 53 -4.49 5.57 -20.10
N ILE A 54 -5.31 6.63 -20.15
CA ILE A 54 -5.07 7.79 -21.02
C ILE A 54 -3.76 8.49 -20.65
N LEU A 55 -3.53 8.70 -19.35
CA LEU A 55 -2.34 9.36 -18.86
C LEU A 55 -1.07 8.55 -19.23
N ASN A 56 -1.13 7.22 -19.18
CA ASN A 56 -0.05 6.35 -19.59
C ASN A 56 0.27 6.47 -21.10
N ILE A 57 -0.75 6.50 -21.97
CA ILE A 57 -0.55 6.70 -23.41
C ILE A 57 0.13 8.06 -23.69
N VAL A 58 -0.33 9.12 -23.00
CA VAL A 58 0.28 10.46 -23.12
C VAL A 58 1.75 10.43 -22.68
N PHE A 59 2.06 9.79 -21.55
CA PHE A 59 3.45 9.66 -21.11
C PHE A 59 4.30 8.86 -22.10
N LEU A 60 3.78 7.76 -22.65
CA LEU A 60 4.49 6.95 -23.64
C LEU A 60 4.81 7.76 -24.91
N ILE A 61 3.85 8.55 -25.40
CA ILE A 61 4.07 9.44 -26.55
C ILE A 61 5.16 10.47 -26.25
N LEU A 62 5.16 11.06 -25.05
CA LEU A 62 6.19 12.03 -24.65
C LEU A 62 7.58 11.38 -24.52
N VAL A 63 7.64 10.17 -23.98
CA VAL A 63 8.87 9.36 -23.86
C VAL A 63 9.46 9.07 -25.25
N LEU A 64 8.63 8.60 -26.19
CA LEU A 64 9.03 8.36 -27.58
C LEU A 64 9.49 9.65 -28.28
N PHE A 65 8.80 10.76 -28.05
CA PHE A 65 9.18 12.04 -28.62
C PHE A 65 10.58 12.47 -28.15
N ILE A 66 10.90 12.29 -26.87
CA ILE A 66 12.21 12.61 -26.32
C ILE A 66 13.30 11.69 -26.87
N GLU A 67 13.03 10.40 -27.02
CA GLU A 67 13.96 9.46 -27.68
C GLU A 67 14.26 9.89 -29.11
N LEU A 68 13.26 10.32 -29.88
CA LEU A 68 13.46 10.86 -31.22
C LEU A 68 14.36 12.10 -31.20
N ILE A 69 14.19 13.01 -30.24
CA ILE A 69 15.03 14.20 -30.12
C ILE A 69 16.48 13.82 -29.77
N ILE A 70 16.67 12.85 -28.85
CA ILE A 70 17.99 12.32 -28.50
C ILE A 70 18.66 11.70 -29.73
N LEU A 71 17.93 10.92 -30.52
CA LEU A 71 18.38 10.32 -31.77
C LEU A 71 18.87 11.40 -32.74
N PHE A 72 18.09 12.46 -32.95
CA PHE A 72 18.49 13.56 -33.84
C PHE A 72 19.75 14.29 -33.35
N ASN A 73 19.88 14.48 -32.04
CA ASN A 73 21.07 15.08 -31.43
C ASN A 73 22.31 14.19 -31.62
N PHE A 74 22.20 12.88 -31.40
CA PHE A 74 23.27 11.92 -31.64
C PHE A 74 23.70 11.92 -33.11
N LYS A 75 22.73 11.77 -34.02
CA LYS A 75 22.99 11.76 -35.47
C LYS A 75 23.80 12.99 -35.87
N LYS A 76 23.36 14.17 -35.41
CA LYS A 76 23.98 15.42 -35.81
C LYS A 76 25.39 15.57 -35.23
N ARG A 77 25.61 15.19 -33.98
CA ARG A 77 26.96 15.19 -33.39
C ARG A 77 27.89 14.20 -34.08
N LEU A 78 27.41 12.99 -34.35
CA LEU A 78 28.18 11.97 -35.07
C LEU A 78 28.48 12.39 -36.51
N LEU A 79 27.61 13.18 -37.14
CA LEU A 79 27.86 13.74 -38.47
C LEU A 79 29.03 14.73 -38.43
N ASN A 80 29.12 15.56 -37.38
CA ASN A 80 30.26 16.47 -37.19
C ASN A 80 31.58 15.73 -36.95
N ILE A 81 31.53 14.53 -36.37
CA ILE A 81 32.72 13.70 -36.09
C ILE A 81 33.14 12.90 -37.34
N CYS A 82 32.20 12.16 -37.92
CA CYS A 82 32.49 11.19 -38.99
C CYS A 82 32.46 11.83 -40.39
N GLY A 83 31.66 12.88 -40.59
CA GLY A 83 31.42 13.49 -41.91
C GLY A 83 30.63 12.62 -42.89
N ILE A 84 30.08 11.47 -42.45
CA ILE A 84 29.40 10.48 -43.31
C ILE A 84 27.99 10.22 -42.77
N LEU A 85 26.97 10.67 -43.52
CA LEU A 85 25.57 10.69 -43.07
C LEU A 85 25.02 9.32 -42.66
N TRP A 86 25.23 8.28 -43.48
CA TRP A 86 24.63 6.97 -43.22
C TRP A 86 25.24 6.30 -41.97
N ILE A 87 26.55 6.46 -41.73
CA ILE A 87 27.24 5.97 -40.53
C ILE A 87 26.70 6.69 -39.30
N SER A 88 26.53 8.01 -39.37
CA SER A 88 26.03 8.79 -38.25
C SER A 88 24.58 8.45 -37.88
N ILE A 89 23.74 8.12 -38.87
CA ILE A 89 22.37 7.64 -38.63
C ILE A 89 22.41 6.27 -37.94
N LEU A 90 23.19 5.32 -38.49
CA LEU A 90 23.28 3.97 -37.93
C LEU A 90 23.77 3.99 -36.47
N LEU A 91 24.85 4.71 -36.19
CA LEU A 91 25.41 4.85 -34.85
C LEU A 91 24.45 5.58 -33.90
N ALA A 92 23.71 6.58 -34.37
CA ALA A 92 22.72 7.27 -33.55
C ALA A 92 21.56 6.35 -33.14
N VAL A 93 21.08 5.50 -34.05
CA VAL A 93 20.05 4.50 -33.74
C VAL A 93 20.57 3.51 -32.70
N ILE A 94 21.79 2.99 -32.90
CA ILE A 94 22.46 2.09 -31.95
C ILE A 94 22.56 2.74 -30.57
N PHE A 95 23.12 3.94 -30.45
CA PHE A 95 23.34 4.59 -29.15
C PHE A 95 22.08 5.10 -28.47
N THR A 96 20.99 5.32 -29.21
CA THR A 96 19.71 5.74 -28.63
C THR A 96 18.94 4.54 -28.10
N PHE A 97 18.87 3.45 -28.88
CA PHE A 97 17.92 2.35 -28.64
C PHE A 97 18.54 1.04 -28.11
N VAL A 98 19.88 0.90 -28.03
CA VAL A 98 20.52 -0.34 -27.53
C VAL A 98 20.10 -0.66 -26.09
N ALA A 99 19.90 0.35 -25.24
CA ALA A 99 19.43 0.14 -23.88
C ALA A 99 18.01 -0.45 -23.86
N GLU A 100 17.10 0.05 -24.70
CA GLU A 100 15.70 -0.40 -24.77
C GLU A 100 15.54 -1.80 -25.42
N PHE A 101 16.42 -2.16 -26.36
CA PHE A 101 16.48 -3.51 -26.92
C PHE A 101 17.08 -4.53 -25.92
N ALA A 102 18.08 -4.12 -25.14
CA ALA A 102 18.63 -4.94 -24.06
C ALA A 102 17.65 -5.11 -22.89
N ILE A 103 16.80 -4.10 -22.59
CA ILE A 103 15.70 -4.17 -21.62
C ILE A 103 14.77 -5.36 -21.91
N THR A 104 14.44 -5.60 -23.17
CA THR A 104 13.49 -6.66 -23.55
C THR A 104 14.12 -8.05 -23.50
N LEU A 105 15.44 -8.17 -23.59
CA LEU A 105 16.16 -9.44 -23.69
C LEU A 105 16.76 -9.93 -22.36
N PHE A 106 17.09 -9.05 -21.40
CA PHE A 106 17.85 -9.43 -20.19
C PHE A 106 17.33 -8.75 -18.90
N PHE A 107 16.30 -9.32 -18.26
CA PHE A 107 15.82 -8.90 -16.93
C PHE A 107 16.75 -9.40 -15.78
N ASN A 108 17.82 -8.68 -15.40
CA ASN A 108 18.63 -8.97 -14.20
C ASN A 108 19.41 -7.75 -13.68
N GLN A 109 19.84 -7.68 -12.41
CA GLN A 109 20.58 -6.59 -11.75
C GLN A 109 21.82 -6.04 -12.51
N TRP A 110 22.52 -6.87 -13.29
CA TRP A 110 23.60 -6.45 -14.20
C TRP A 110 23.13 -5.46 -15.30
N PHE A 111 21.82 -5.43 -15.56
CA PHE A 111 21.10 -4.48 -16.43
C PHE A 111 21.18 -3.04 -15.94
N LEU A 112 20.96 -2.78 -14.64
CA LEU A 112 21.00 -1.42 -14.10
C LEU A 112 22.40 -0.84 -14.24
N ILE A 113 23.43 -1.67 -14.08
CA ILE A 113 24.83 -1.31 -14.25
C ILE A 113 25.14 -1.08 -15.74
N ALA A 114 24.77 -2.00 -16.64
CA ALA A 114 25.00 -1.86 -18.08
C ALA A 114 24.25 -0.67 -18.70
N SER A 115 23.00 -0.44 -18.28
CA SER A 115 22.19 0.71 -18.70
C SER A 115 22.78 2.02 -18.17
N SER A 116 23.26 2.05 -16.92
CA SER A 116 23.94 3.21 -16.34
C SER A 116 25.27 3.51 -17.04
N LEU A 117 26.05 2.47 -17.42
CA LEU A 117 27.25 2.63 -18.25
C LEU A 117 26.91 3.17 -19.64
N HIS A 118 25.86 2.66 -20.31
CA HIS A 118 25.44 3.12 -21.64
C HIS A 118 24.91 4.57 -21.61
N LEU A 119 24.12 4.92 -20.59
CA LEU A 119 23.49 6.23 -20.44
C LEU A 119 24.49 7.34 -20.06
N ILE A 120 25.63 6.99 -19.46
CA ILE A 120 26.63 7.94 -18.97
C ILE A 120 27.88 7.95 -19.87
N ILE A 121 28.43 6.79 -20.21
CA ILE A 121 29.76 6.70 -20.84
C ILE A 121 29.71 7.06 -22.33
N ILE A 122 28.78 6.49 -23.10
CA ILE A 122 28.74 6.71 -24.56
C ILE A 122 28.50 8.18 -24.95
N PRO A 123 27.57 8.90 -24.32
CA PRO A 123 27.37 10.32 -24.58
C PRO A 123 28.60 11.15 -24.19
N ILE A 124 29.29 10.79 -23.11
CA ILE A 124 30.54 11.44 -22.70
C ILE A 124 31.63 11.21 -23.76
N ILE A 125 31.78 9.98 -24.26
CA ILE A 125 32.73 9.67 -25.34
C ILE A 125 32.40 10.50 -26.59
N VAL A 126 31.14 10.50 -27.03
CA VAL A 126 30.69 11.26 -28.22
C VAL A 126 30.79 12.77 -28.02
N ALA A 127 30.63 13.25 -26.78
CA ALA A 127 30.83 14.65 -26.43
C ALA A 127 32.31 15.04 -26.44
N ILE A 128 33.22 14.15 -26.05
CA ILE A 128 34.66 14.41 -25.97
C ILE A 128 35.31 14.39 -27.35
N LEU A 129 34.85 13.55 -28.27
CA LEU A 129 35.46 13.42 -29.60
C LEU A 129 35.40 14.75 -30.38
N PRO A 130 36.54 15.33 -30.80
CA PRO A 130 36.55 16.60 -31.54
C PRO A 130 35.91 16.41 -32.93
N PRO A 131 35.23 17.45 -33.47
CA PRO A 131 34.71 17.38 -34.82
C PRO A 131 35.84 17.37 -35.86
N LYS A 132 35.53 16.86 -37.05
CA LYS A 132 36.52 16.72 -38.13
C LYS A 132 37.07 18.10 -38.53
N GLY A 133 38.38 18.29 -38.42
CA GLY A 133 39.07 19.54 -38.77
C GLY A 133 39.18 20.57 -37.63
N ALA A 134 38.85 20.21 -36.39
CA ALA A 134 38.98 21.11 -35.24
C ALA A 134 40.43 21.32 -34.77
N ASP A 135 40.73 22.53 -34.26
CA ASP A 135 41.92 22.79 -33.45
C ASP A 135 41.76 22.12 -32.07
N LEU A 136 42.65 21.19 -31.76
CA LEU A 136 42.58 20.38 -30.55
C LEU A 136 42.75 21.24 -29.28
N LYS A 137 43.64 22.23 -29.29
CA LYS A 137 43.99 23.02 -28.09
C LYS A 137 42.83 23.93 -27.70
N GLU A 138 42.23 24.60 -28.69
CA GLU A 138 41.06 25.45 -28.47
C GLU A 138 39.83 24.63 -28.04
N TYR A 139 39.60 23.48 -28.67
CA TYR A 139 38.51 22.59 -28.35
C TYR A 139 38.54 22.09 -26.90
N TRP A 140 39.69 21.63 -26.42
CA TRP A 140 39.82 21.11 -25.06
C TRP A 140 39.68 22.21 -23.99
N LEU A 141 40.13 23.43 -24.29
CA LEU A 141 39.96 24.58 -23.41
C LEU A 141 38.48 24.96 -23.27
N ASP A 142 37.75 25.03 -24.39
CA ASP A 142 36.31 25.30 -24.41
C ASP A 142 35.50 24.19 -23.72
N PHE A 143 35.83 22.92 -24.02
CA PHE A 143 35.18 21.77 -23.44
C PHE A 143 35.34 21.74 -21.92
N ARG A 144 36.56 21.94 -21.40
CA ARG A 144 36.81 21.95 -19.94
C ARG A 144 36.04 23.07 -19.24
N ASN A 145 36.09 24.29 -19.77
CA ASN A 145 35.47 25.45 -19.15
C ASN A 145 33.93 25.34 -19.10
N LYS A 146 33.31 24.79 -20.16
CA LYS A 146 31.86 24.58 -20.20
C LYS A 146 31.43 23.35 -19.40
N THR A 147 32.14 22.22 -19.53
CA THR A 147 31.70 20.93 -18.96
C THR A 147 31.82 20.85 -17.43
N VAL A 148 32.83 21.49 -16.82
CA VAL A 148 32.99 21.53 -15.33
C VAL A 148 31.90 22.37 -14.66
N ALA A 149 31.44 23.44 -15.31
CA ALA A 149 30.28 24.19 -14.85
C ALA A 149 29.00 23.33 -14.93
N ILE A 150 28.88 22.52 -15.98
CA ILE A 150 27.67 21.75 -16.29
C ILE A 150 27.53 20.51 -15.41
N LEU A 151 28.59 19.78 -15.04
CA LEU A 151 28.48 18.53 -14.24
C LEU A 151 27.90 18.70 -12.82
N LYS A 152 27.90 19.91 -12.23
CA LYS A 152 27.34 20.17 -10.88
C LYS A 152 25.81 20.30 -10.87
N TYR A 153 25.19 20.65 -12.00
CA TYR A 153 23.75 20.96 -12.07
C TYR A 153 22.83 19.75 -12.32
N PRO A 154 23.14 18.75 -13.17
CA PRO A 154 22.26 17.65 -13.52
C PRO A 154 21.83 16.81 -12.31
N VAL A 155 22.78 16.45 -11.43
CA VAL A 155 22.47 15.66 -10.22
C VAL A 155 21.51 16.45 -9.31
N THR A 156 21.78 17.73 -9.13
CA THR A 156 20.94 18.63 -8.32
C THR A 156 19.55 18.79 -8.93
N ILE A 157 19.45 18.99 -10.24
CA ILE A 157 18.17 19.13 -10.94
C ILE A 157 17.40 17.80 -10.95
N CYS A 158 18.06 16.65 -11.11
CA CYS A 158 17.46 15.31 -10.98
C CYS A 158 16.86 15.12 -9.59
N ALA A 159 17.62 15.44 -8.55
CA ALA A 159 17.15 15.35 -7.17
C ALA A 159 15.94 16.26 -6.95
N ILE A 160 15.98 17.50 -7.43
CA ILE A 160 14.86 18.45 -7.31
C ILE A 160 13.62 17.93 -8.06
N ALA A 161 13.76 17.48 -9.31
CA ALA A 161 12.64 16.97 -10.09
C ALA A 161 12.03 15.70 -9.47
N PHE A 162 12.87 14.81 -8.93
CA PHE A 162 12.42 13.64 -8.19
C PHE A 162 11.62 14.04 -6.94
N ILE A 163 12.12 15.01 -6.16
CA ILE A 163 11.43 15.54 -4.98
C ILE A 163 10.07 16.16 -5.37
N ILE A 164 10.03 16.98 -6.42
CA ILE A 164 8.77 17.58 -6.92
C ILE A 164 7.79 16.48 -7.35
N GLY A 165 8.25 15.47 -8.08
CA GLY A 165 7.44 14.32 -8.47
C GLY A 165 6.81 13.60 -7.27
N LEU A 166 7.61 13.33 -6.24
CA LEU A 166 7.13 12.72 -4.99
C LEU A 166 6.08 13.58 -4.28
N ILE A 167 6.27 14.91 -4.25
CA ILE A 167 5.31 15.84 -3.65
C ILE A 167 3.97 15.79 -4.40
N VAL A 168 3.99 15.88 -5.74
CA VAL A 168 2.78 15.84 -6.57
C VAL A 168 2.03 14.52 -6.39
N ILE A 169 2.77 13.40 -6.42
CA ILE A 169 2.22 12.06 -6.17
C ILE A 169 1.53 11.98 -4.81
N ASN A 170 2.18 12.48 -3.75
CA ASN A 170 1.60 12.49 -2.41
C ASN A 170 0.32 13.36 -2.34
N GLN A 171 0.29 14.51 -3.02
CA GLN A 171 -0.91 15.37 -3.06
C GLN A 171 -2.08 14.69 -3.78
N LEU A 172 -1.84 14.08 -4.94
CA LEU A 172 -2.86 13.30 -5.66
C LEU A 172 -3.38 12.13 -4.80
N SER A 173 -2.48 11.47 -4.08
CA SER A 173 -2.82 10.39 -3.15
C SER A 173 -3.72 10.89 -2.01
N ILE A 174 -3.43 12.07 -1.44
CA ILE A 174 -4.27 12.71 -0.41
C ILE A 174 -5.66 13.01 -0.96
N VAL A 175 -5.77 13.58 -2.16
CA VAL A 175 -7.05 13.88 -2.81
C VAL A 175 -7.88 12.61 -3.01
N HIS A 176 -7.25 11.53 -3.48
CA HIS A 176 -7.90 10.23 -3.64
C HIS A 176 -8.43 9.70 -2.29
N ASN A 177 -7.59 9.67 -1.25
CA ASN A 177 -8.01 9.19 0.08
C ASN A 177 -9.14 10.05 0.67
N ASN A 178 -9.10 11.37 0.49
CA ASN A 178 -10.19 12.26 0.91
C ASN A 178 -11.52 11.93 0.22
N LYS A 179 -11.48 11.52 -1.06
CA LYS A 179 -12.66 11.02 -1.77
C LYS A 179 -13.17 9.73 -1.13
N ILE A 180 -12.29 8.76 -0.83
CA ILE A 180 -12.65 7.51 -0.13
C ILE A 180 -13.31 7.77 1.23
N VAL A 181 -12.77 8.72 2.00
CA VAL A 181 -13.31 9.10 3.31
C VAL A 181 -14.74 9.64 3.16
N LYS A 182 -14.98 10.52 2.19
CA LYS A 182 -16.29 11.16 1.94
C LYS A 182 -17.30 10.28 1.20
N LEU A 183 -16.87 9.13 0.66
CA LEU A 183 -17.76 8.23 -0.06
C LEU A 183 -18.87 7.70 0.86
N ASN A 184 -20.10 8.09 0.49
CA ASN A 184 -21.34 7.44 0.84
C ASN A 184 -21.82 6.80 -0.47
N SER A 185 -21.52 5.53 -0.61
CA SER A 185 -21.78 4.66 -1.75
C SER A 185 -23.27 4.52 -2.01
N VAL A 186 -23.64 4.57 -3.29
CA VAL A 186 -25.03 4.48 -3.76
C VAL A 186 -25.31 3.10 -4.38
N ASN A 187 -24.27 2.40 -4.84
CA ASN A 187 -24.34 1.09 -5.51
C ASN A 187 -23.42 0.07 -4.82
N GLU A 188 -23.76 -0.27 -3.57
CA GLU A 188 -23.00 -1.23 -2.76
C GLU A 188 -23.63 -2.62 -2.82
N GLU A 189 -22.81 -3.65 -3.02
CA GLU A 189 -23.24 -5.04 -2.88
C GLU A 189 -23.32 -5.38 -1.38
N LYS A 190 -24.46 -5.90 -0.94
CA LYS A 190 -24.62 -6.39 0.44
C LYS A 190 -23.95 -7.76 0.57
N LEU A 191 -23.03 -7.88 1.51
CA LEU A 191 -22.32 -9.12 1.80
C LEU A 191 -23.00 -9.88 2.94
N VAL A 192 -22.90 -11.20 2.88
CA VAL A 192 -23.45 -12.09 3.91
C VAL A 192 -22.60 -12.04 5.19
N ILE A 193 -23.29 -12.01 6.33
CA ILE A 193 -22.71 -12.21 7.66
C ILE A 193 -23.10 -13.61 8.11
N ASN A 194 -22.13 -14.51 8.11
CA ASN A 194 -22.30 -15.91 8.44
C ASN A 194 -22.48 -16.10 9.95
N PRO A 195 -23.32 -17.07 10.36
CA PRO A 195 -23.54 -17.37 11.76
C PRO A 195 -22.25 -17.88 12.42
N LEU A 196 -22.18 -17.73 13.74
CA LEU A 196 -21.11 -18.27 14.56
C LEU A 196 -21.14 -19.81 14.56
N SER A 197 -20.05 -20.42 15.01
CA SER A 197 -19.90 -21.88 15.08
C SER A 197 -19.13 -22.30 16.33
N ASN A 198 -19.40 -23.51 16.81
CA ASN A 198 -18.62 -24.11 17.89
C ASN A 198 -17.41 -24.86 17.31
N TYR A 199 -16.22 -24.46 17.74
CA TYR A 199 -14.92 -25.02 17.34
C TYR A 199 -14.25 -25.83 18.44
N THR A 200 -14.77 -25.79 19.65
CA THR A 200 -14.25 -26.54 20.80
C THR A 200 -14.13 -28.02 20.42
N TYR A 201 -12.91 -28.55 20.55
CA TYR A 201 -12.51 -29.91 20.24
C TYR A 201 -12.56 -30.35 18.77
N LYS A 202 -12.77 -29.42 17.83
CA LYS A 202 -12.57 -29.71 16.40
C LYS A 202 -11.09 -29.86 16.06
N SER A 203 -10.83 -30.63 15.01
CA SER A 203 -9.52 -30.69 14.37
C SER A 203 -9.23 -29.41 13.57
N VAL A 204 -7.95 -29.12 13.37
CA VAL A 204 -7.45 -28.07 12.48
C VAL A 204 -7.98 -28.28 11.06
N GLU A 205 -8.06 -29.52 10.60
CA GLU A 205 -8.62 -29.87 9.30
C GLU A 205 -10.11 -29.46 9.20
N GLU A 206 -10.93 -29.75 10.21
CA GLU A 206 -12.32 -29.30 10.23
C GLU A 206 -12.43 -27.77 10.17
N ILE A 207 -11.61 -27.05 10.94
CA ILE A 207 -11.65 -25.57 10.97
C ILE A 207 -11.20 -24.98 9.64
N THR A 208 -10.14 -25.51 9.04
CA THR A 208 -9.66 -25.05 7.73
C THR A 208 -10.67 -25.35 6.61
N ASN A 209 -11.36 -26.49 6.66
CA ASN A 209 -12.46 -26.80 5.73
C ASN A 209 -13.65 -25.86 5.91
N ILE A 210 -14.01 -25.51 7.15
CA ILE A 210 -15.02 -24.49 7.44
C ILE A 210 -14.60 -23.14 6.86
N ARG A 211 -13.34 -22.74 7.05
CA ARG A 211 -12.79 -21.50 6.47
C ARG A 211 -12.91 -21.48 4.95
N LYS A 212 -12.44 -22.53 4.26
CA LYS A 212 -12.52 -22.66 2.79
C LYS A 212 -13.95 -22.54 2.30
N LYS A 213 -14.90 -23.20 2.97
CA LYS A 213 -16.33 -23.11 2.65
C LYS A 213 -16.83 -21.66 2.67
N TYR A 214 -16.49 -20.89 3.70
CA TYR A 214 -16.94 -19.50 3.79
C TYR A 214 -16.20 -18.55 2.83
N VAL A 215 -14.93 -18.82 2.51
CA VAL A 215 -14.20 -18.06 1.48
C VAL A 215 -14.81 -18.28 0.10
N ALA A 216 -15.29 -19.48 -0.20
CA ALA A 216 -15.92 -19.80 -1.48
C ALA A 216 -17.18 -18.97 -1.78
N THR A 217 -17.81 -18.37 -0.77
CA THR A 217 -18.99 -17.51 -0.89
C THR A 217 -18.70 -16.03 -0.63
N SER A 218 -17.43 -15.63 -0.63
CA SER A 218 -16.98 -14.28 -0.30
C SER A 218 -16.50 -13.51 -1.53
N ILE A 219 -16.22 -12.20 -1.37
CA ILE A 219 -15.60 -11.41 -2.45
C ILE A 219 -14.15 -11.85 -2.74
N PHE A 220 -13.58 -12.69 -1.87
CA PHE A 220 -12.24 -13.27 -1.99
C PHE A 220 -12.27 -14.72 -2.49
N LYS A 221 -13.41 -15.18 -3.04
CA LYS A 221 -13.53 -16.51 -3.62
C LYS A 221 -12.38 -16.77 -4.60
N ASN A 222 -11.63 -17.84 -4.34
CA ASN A 222 -10.62 -18.39 -5.23
C ASN A 222 -10.64 -19.91 -5.08
N GLU A 223 -10.65 -20.64 -6.19
CA GLU A 223 -10.68 -22.12 -6.21
C GLU A 223 -9.43 -22.74 -5.60
N THR A 224 -8.31 -22.02 -5.62
CA THR A 224 -7.03 -22.47 -5.04
C THR A 224 -6.76 -21.84 -3.67
N TYR A 225 -7.78 -21.29 -3.00
CA TYR A 225 -7.58 -20.68 -1.69
C TYR A 225 -7.20 -21.73 -0.64
N GLU A 226 -6.10 -21.47 0.05
CA GLU A 226 -5.67 -22.16 1.26
C GLU A 226 -5.51 -21.14 2.38
N PRO A 227 -5.96 -21.44 3.62
CA PRO A 227 -5.70 -20.57 4.76
C PRO A 227 -4.20 -20.32 4.94
N ASP A 228 -3.82 -19.05 5.13
CA ASP A 228 -2.42 -18.66 5.24
C ASP A 228 -1.77 -19.34 6.46
N ILE A 229 -0.68 -20.09 6.21
CA ILE A 229 0.00 -20.87 7.25
C ILE A 229 0.56 -19.99 8.37
N SER A 230 0.88 -18.72 8.08
CA SER A 230 1.38 -17.79 9.10
C SER A 230 0.26 -17.27 10.01
N VAL A 231 -1.01 -17.46 9.63
CA VAL A 231 -2.20 -17.09 10.40
C VAL A 231 -2.83 -18.30 11.07
N PHE A 232 -2.98 -19.42 10.36
CA PHE A 232 -3.71 -20.60 10.81
C PHE A 232 -2.81 -21.79 11.21
N GLY A 233 -1.52 -21.76 10.85
CA GLY A 233 -0.63 -22.92 11.00
C GLY A 233 -0.20 -23.26 12.43
N GLN A 234 -0.53 -22.42 13.42
CA GLN A 234 -0.21 -22.66 14.83
C GLN A 234 -1.42 -23.13 15.65
N MET A 235 -2.57 -23.34 15.02
CA MET A 235 -3.72 -23.96 15.67
C MET A 235 -3.39 -25.38 16.13
N GLN A 236 -3.95 -25.79 17.26
CA GLN A 236 -3.81 -27.15 17.77
C GLN A 236 -5.11 -27.94 17.69
N ASP A 237 -4.99 -29.21 17.33
CA ASP A 237 -6.11 -30.15 17.23
C ASP A 237 -6.78 -30.40 18.58
N LYS A 238 -8.12 -30.53 18.53
CA LYS A 238 -8.92 -31.00 19.66
C LYS A 238 -8.67 -30.18 20.94
N LYS A 239 -8.47 -28.87 20.77
CA LYS A 239 -8.34 -27.92 21.88
C LYS A 239 -9.63 -27.16 22.11
N ALA A 240 -9.74 -26.59 23.31
CA ALA A 240 -10.83 -25.67 23.61
C ALA A 240 -10.70 -24.40 22.77
N TRP A 241 -11.80 -23.68 22.61
CA TRP A 241 -11.85 -22.32 22.06
C TRP A 241 -12.62 -21.44 23.04
N TRP A 242 -12.27 -20.16 23.12
CA TRP A 242 -13.00 -19.25 24.01
C TRP A 242 -14.43 -19.07 23.51
N GLY A 243 -15.42 -19.33 24.38
CA GLY A 243 -16.83 -19.08 24.15
C GLY A 243 -17.13 -17.59 24.09
N ILE A 244 -17.84 -17.16 23.05
CA ILE A 244 -18.10 -15.74 22.78
C ILE A 244 -18.92 -15.06 23.89
N ASP A 245 -19.76 -15.82 24.59
CA ASP A 245 -20.60 -15.29 25.68
C ASP A 245 -19.81 -15.04 26.98
N HIS A 246 -18.55 -15.51 27.04
CA HIS A 246 -17.71 -15.46 28.24
C HIS A 246 -16.40 -14.67 28.03
N ILE A 247 -16.27 -13.93 26.92
CA ILE A 247 -15.04 -13.18 26.63
C ILE A 247 -15.01 -11.78 27.26
N ILE A 248 -16.18 -11.21 27.57
CA ILE A 248 -16.30 -9.82 28.02
C ILE A 248 -16.53 -9.71 29.51
N CYS A 249 -17.30 -10.63 30.07
CA CYS A 249 -17.55 -10.66 31.51
C CYS A 249 -17.23 -12.02 32.10
N TYR A 250 -16.63 -12.01 33.30
CA TYR A 250 -16.40 -13.19 34.11
C TYR A 250 -17.06 -13.04 35.47
N ASP A 251 -17.42 -14.16 36.10
CA ASP A 251 -17.80 -14.22 37.51
C ASP A 251 -16.58 -14.72 38.30
N GLU A 252 -16.13 -14.03 39.36
CA GLU A 252 -14.96 -14.45 40.19
C GLU A 252 -15.09 -15.87 40.75
N LYS A 253 -16.32 -16.34 40.94
CA LYS A 253 -16.64 -17.67 41.49
C LYS A 253 -16.95 -18.74 40.44
N GLN A 254 -16.82 -18.42 39.15
CA GLN A 254 -17.13 -19.38 38.09
C GLN A 254 -16.00 -20.37 37.85
N ASN A 255 -16.40 -21.61 37.63
CA ASN A 255 -15.55 -22.64 37.03
C ASN A 255 -15.06 -22.15 35.65
N THR A 256 -13.75 -22.00 35.47
CA THR A 256 -13.16 -21.52 34.20
C THR A 256 -13.51 -22.40 33.01
N ASN A 257 -13.96 -23.64 33.22
CA ASN A 257 -14.48 -24.50 32.16
C ASN A 257 -15.67 -23.89 31.41
N ILE A 258 -16.47 -23.02 32.04
CA ILE A 258 -17.57 -22.34 31.36
C ILE A 258 -17.09 -21.46 30.20
N ARG A 259 -15.83 -20.99 30.25
CA ARG A 259 -15.23 -20.13 29.22
C ARG A 259 -15.03 -20.83 27.87
N LYS A 260 -15.20 -22.16 27.78
CA LYS A 260 -15.17 -22.91 26.51
C LYS A 260 -16.56 -23.34 26.01
N GLU A 261 -17.61 -23.02 26.75
CA GLU A 261 -18.98 -23.37 26.40
C GLU A 261 -19.54 -22.46 25.31
N GLY A 262 -20.50 -22.98 24.55
CA GLY A 262 -21.18 -22.22 23.50
C GLY A 262 -20.41 -22.10 22.19
N LEU A 263 -20.65 -21.00 21.48
CA LEU A 263 -20.06 -20.73 20.16
C LEU A 263 -18.70 -20.07 20.35
N SER A 264 -17.74 -20.43 19.51
CA SER A 264 -16.36 -19.95 19.63
C SER A 264 -16.25 -18.50 19.17
N GLU A 265 -15.56 -17.65 19.92
CA GLU A 265 -15.41 -16.24 19.62
C GLU A 265 -14.78 -16.02 18.23
N GLU A 266 -13.70 -16.73 17.92
CA GLU A 266 -13.00 -16.61 16.65
C GLU A 266 -13.83 -17.03 15.43
N SER A 267 -14.94 -17.76 15.64
CA SER A 267 -15.87 -18.09 14.55
C SER A 267 -16.47 -16.85 13.91
N ARG A 268 -16.57 -15.72 14.64
CA ARG A 268 -17.04 -14.46 14.07
C ARG A 268 -16.12 -13.95 12.96
N PHE A 269 -14.80 -14.22 13.03
CA PHE A 269 -13.85 -13.82 11.99
C PHE A 269 -13.63 -14.92 10.95
N ILE A 270 -13.45 -16.17 11.40
CA ILE A 270 -13.19 -17.32 10.52
C ILE A 270 -14.35 -17.53 9.55
N ASN A 271 -15.60 -17.40 10.02
CA ASN A 271 -16.79 -17.57 9.18
C ASN A 271 -17.05 -16.38 8.27
N ASN A 272 -16.45 -15.22 8.53
CA ASN A 272 -16.76 -13.98 7.84
C ASN A 272 -15.53 -13.41 7.14
N PRO A 273 -15.05 -14.04 6.04
CA PRO A 273 -13.86 -13.59 5.31
C PRO A 273 -13.96 -12.15 4.77
N ASN A 274 -15.18 -11.68 4.50
CA ASN A 274 -15.43 -10.29 4.07
C ASN A 274 -15.11 -9.27 5.17
N MET A 275 -15.11 -9.68 6.44
CA MET A 275 -14.73 -8.83 7.57
C MET A 275 -13.20 -8.82 7.70
N LEU A 276 -12.51 -8.11 6.79
CA LEU A 276 -11.05 -8.01 6.78
C LEU A 276 -10.49 -7.50 8.12
N LEU A 277 -11.18 -6.53 8.73
CA LEU A 277 -10.89 -6.05 10.07
C LEU A 277 -12.08 -6.30 10.98
N GLY A 278 -11.83 -7.08 12.03
CA GLY A 278 -12.78 -7.33 13.10
C GLY A 278 -12.66 -6.29 14.22
N VAL A 279 -13.75 -6.09 14.97
CA VAL A 279 -13.77 -5.28 16.19
C VAL A 279 -14.00 -6.21 17.38
N LEU A 280 -13.27 -6.02 18.47
CA LEU A 280 -13.49 -6.74 19.72
C LEU A 280 -13.36 -5.81 20.92
N VAL A 281 -14.03 -6.13 22.02
CA VAL A 281 -13.83 -5.45 23.30
C VAL A 281 -12.52 -5.97 23.91
N SER A 282 -11.55 -5.09 24.18
CA SER A 282 -10.22 -5.46 24.67
C SER A 282 -10.12 -5.57 26.20
N GLN A 283 -11.24 -5.38 26.89
CA GLN A 283 -11.35 -5.39 28.34
C GLN A 283 -12.27 -6.51 28.80
N ILE A 284 -11.91 -7.11 29.92
CA ILE A 284 -12.75 -8.07 30.62
C ILE A 284 -13.28 -7.38 31.88
N PHE A 285 -14.57 -7.52 32.15
CA PHE A 285 -15.27 -6.93 33.28
C PHE A 285 -15.69 -8.01 34.28
N GLU A 286 -15.56 -7.72 35.56
CA GLU A 286 -16.19 -8.56 36.58
C GLU A 286 -17.70 -8.35 36.55
N ARG A 287 -18.48 -9.44 36.54
CA ARG A 287 -19.94 -9.36 36.54
C ARG A 287 -20.46 -8.94 37.91
N THR A 288 -20.70 -7.64 38.06
CA THR A 288 -21.37 -7.03 39.21
C THR A 288 -22.83 -6.71 38.87
N PRO A 289 -23.71 -6.50 39.86
CA PRO A 289 -25.09 -6.06 39.61
C PRO A 289 -25.18 -4.81 38.72
N ASP A 290 -24.23 -3.87 38.86
CA ASP A 290 -24.15 -2.64 38.08
C ASP A 290 -23.77 -2.88 36.61
N LEU A 291 -23.01 -3.95 36.33
CA LEU A 291 -22.55 -4.31 34.98
C LEU A 291 -23.39 -5.43 34.34
N LYS A 292 -24.39 -5.98 35.03
CA LYS A 292 -25.26 -7.05 34.51
C LYS A 292 -25.83 -6.71 33.12
N SER A 293 -26.39 -5.52 32.97
CA SER A 293 -26.96 -5.06 31.69
C SER A 293 -25.92 -4.93 30.56
N LEU A 294 -24.67 -4.62 30.90
CA LEU A 294 -23.56 -4.60 29.94
C LEU A 294 -23.19 -6.03 29.55
N CYS A 295 -23.02 -6.92 30.53
CA CYS A 295 -22.61 -8.31 30.31
C CYS A 295 -23.64 -9.16 29.55
N GLU A 296 -24.91 -8.78 29.56
CA GLU A 296 -25.98 -9.44 28.81
C GLU A 296 -26.19 -8.84 27.40
N ASP A 297 -25.46 -7.76 27.06
CA ASP A 297 -25.62 -7.06 25.80
C ASP A 297 -24.88 -7.77 24.65
N LYS A 298 -25.64 -8.48 23.82
CA LYS A 298 -25.09 -9.18 22.64
C LYS A 298 -24.42 -8.26 21.63
N ALA A 299 -24.69 -6.95 21.62
CA ALA A 299 -23.97 -6.03 20.74
C ALA A 299 -22.48 -5.96 21.08
N LEU A 300 -22.08 -6.26 22.32
CA LEU A 300 -20.68 -6.34 22.72
C LEU A 300 -19.94 -7.55 22.13
N GLN A 301 -20.65 -8.53 21.56
CA GLN A 301 -20.04 -9.54 20.70
C GLN A 301 -19.48 -8.94 19.40
N MET A 302 -19.69 -7.65 19.12
CA MET A 302 -19.06 -6.90 18.03
C MET A 302 -19.16 -7.66 16.69
N ILE A 303 -20.36 -8.14 16.39
CA ILE A 303 -20.71 -8.67 15.08
C ILE A 303 -21.38 -7.52 14.30
N PRO A 304 -20.94 -7.18 13.09
CA PRO A 304 -21.56 -6.11 12.32
C PRO A 304 -23.03 -6.43 12.01
N THR A 305 -23.86 -5.40 11.88
CA THR A 305 -25.24 -5.52 11.42
C THR A 305 -25.35 -5.55 9.90
N SER A 306 -24.37 -4.97 9.20
CA SER A 306 -24.25 -5.04 7.75
C SER A 306 -22.79 -4.96 7.31
N ILE A 307 -22.46 -5.71 6.26
CA ILE A 307 -21.22 -5.53 5.51
C ILE A 307 -21.60 -5.27 4.06
N THR A 308 -20.97 -4.28 3.44
CA THR A 308 -21.18 -3.92 2.03
C THR A 308 -19.85 -3.77 1.29
N TYR A 309 -19.89 -3.94 -0.03
CA TYR A 309 -18.72 -3.81 -0.90
C TYR A 309 -18.99 -2.88 -2.08
N ASP A 310 -18.12 -1.89 -2.25
CA ASP A 310 -18.04 -1.06 -3.44
C ASP A 310 -16.83 -1.52 -4.28
N LYS A 311 -17.13 -2.24 -5.38
CA LYS A 311 -16.11 -2.79 -6.29
C LYS A 311 -15.27 -1.71 -6.96
N LYS A 312 -15.86 -0.56 -7.31
CA LYS A 312 -15.18 0.54 -8.01
C LYS A 312 -14.07 1.13 -7.15
N TYR A 313 -14.33 1.26 -5.85
CA TYR A 313 -13.37 1.83 -4.91
C TYR A 313 -12.61 0.78 -4.09
N ARG A 314 -12.94 -0.51 -4.24
CA ARG A 314 -12.43 -1.61 -3.41
C ARG A 314 -12.58 -1.27 -1.94
N LEU A 315 -13.79 -0.89 -1.56
CA LEU A 315 -14.13 -0.45 -0.22
C LEU A 315 -15.11 -1.45 0.39
N ILE A 316 -14.72 -2.05 1.51
CA ILE A 316 -15.65 -2.78 2.37
C ILE A 316 -16.10 -1.84 3.48
N THR A 317 -17.41 -1.76 3.73
CA THR A 317 -17.96 -1.03 4.88
C THR A 317 -18.62 -2.02 5.83
N ALA A 318 -18.17 -2.07 7.08
CA ALA A 318 -18.81 -2.81 8.16
C ALA A 318 -19.49 -1.84 9.12
N THR A 319 -20.79 -2.00 9.31
CA THR A 319 -21.60 -1.19 10.23
C THR A 319 -21.92 -1.99 11.48
N TYR A 320 -21.74 -1.35 12.63
CA TYR A 320 -21.99 -1.90 13.95
C TYR A 320 -23.06 -1.04 14.64
N LYS A 321 -23.97 -1.71 15.33
CA LYS A 321 -24.94 -1.03 16.18
C LYS A 321 -24.34 -0.79 17.56
N ALA A 322 -24.45 0.43 18.04
CA ALA A 322 -24.01 0.84 19.35
C ALA A 322 -25.21 1.02 20.28
N THR A 323 -25.24 0.24 21.35
CA THR A 323 -26.39 0.19 22.27
C THR A 323 -26.32 1.28 23.34
N PRO A 324 -27.43 1.58 24.04
CA PRO A 324 -27.40 2.46 25.20
C PRO A 324 -26.41 2.02 26.29
N ASN A 325 -26.14 0.71 26.43
CA ASN A 325 -25.15 0.21 27.40
C ASN A 325 -23.72 0.53 26.98
N PHE A 326 -23.44 0.46 25.66
CA PHE A 326 -22.21 0.98 25.10
C PHE A 326 -22.07 2.48 25.41
N MET A 327 -23.17 3.23 25.27
CA MET A 327 -23.18 4.67 25.51
C MET A 327 -23.02 5.10 26.97
N LYS A 328 -23.59 4.34 27.92
CA LYS A 328 -23.56 4.64 29.37
C LYS A 328 -22.15 4.70 29.95
N GLN A 329 -21.18 4.05 29.30
CA GLN A 329 -19.78 4.08 29.71
C GLN A 329 -19.01 5.28 29.13
N PHE A 330 -19.57 6.02 28.16
CA PHE A 330 -19.01 7.31 27.75
C PHE A 330 -19.23 8.33 28.88
N GLY A 331 -18.18 8.59 29.68
CA GLY A 331 -18.18 9.62 30.72
C GLY A 331 -18.16 9.14 32.17
N LYS A 332 -18.23 7.83 32.44
CA LYS A 332 -17.85 7.26 33.76
C LYS A 332 -16.33 7.01 33.81
N LYS A 333 -15.77 6.55 34.94
CA LYS A 333 -14.32 6.30 35.16
C LYS A 333 -13.75 5.25 34.17
N GLY A 334 -13.55 5.64 32.91
CA GLY A 334 -12.99 4.84 31.81
C GLY A 334 -13.97 4.62 30.65
N HIS A 335 -13.48 4.80 29.42
CA HIS A 335 -14.18 4.39 28.19
C HIS A 335 -13.99 2.88 27.97
N ILE A 336 -14.99 2.20 27.38
CA ILE A 336 -14.80 0.84 26.85
C ILE A 336 -13.73 0.89 25.76
N LYS A 337 -12.73 0.03 25.90
CA LYS A 337 -11.66 -0.11 24.91
C LYS A 337 -11.97 -1.21 23.92
N PHE A 338 -11.68 -0.91 22.67
CA PHE A 338 -11.84 -1.80 21.53
C PHE A 338 -10.48 -2.10 20.93
N LEU A 339 -10.36 -3.26 20.33
CA LEU A 339 -9.21 -3.66 19.54
C LEU A 339 -9.67 -4.03 18.14
N LEU A 340 -8.90 -3.62 17.14
CA LEU A 340 -9.04 -4.16 15.80
C LEU A 340 -8.22 -5.43 15.66
N THR A 341 -8.81 -6.47 15.07
CA THR A 341 -8.07 -7.66 14.63
C THR A 341 -7.93 -7.65 13.11
N GLY A 342 -6.71 -7.90 12.64
CA GLY A 342 -6.37 -8.05 11.23
C GLY A 342 -6.30 -9.49 10.75
N LEU A 343 -6.89 -10.46 11.46
CA LEU A 343 -6.80 -11.89 11.15
C LEU A 343 -7.12 -12.20 9.68
N ASN A 344 -8.30 -11.76 9.20
CA ASN A 344 -8.73 -11.95 7.81
C ASN A 344 -7.90 -11.12 6.83
N ALA A 345 -7.54 -9.88 7.17
CA ALA A 345 -6.67 -9.06 6.35
C ALA A 345 -5.33 -9.77 6.08
N ARG A 346 -4.71 -10.32 7.12
CA ARG A 346 -3.43 -11.03 7.03
C ARG A 346 -3.54 -12.32 6.23
N ASP A 347 -4.64 -13.08 6.41
CA ASP A 347 -4.93 -14.30 5.65
C ASP A 347 -5.01 -14.04 4.13
N PHE A 348 -5.61 -12.92 3.72
CA PHE A 348 -5.63 -12.50 2.31
C PHE A 348 -4.39 -11.70 1.86
N GLY A 349 -3.36 -11.66 2.70
CA GLY A 349 -2.08 -11.03 2.42
C GLY A 349 -2.01 -9.53 2.62
N TYR A 350 -3.07 -8.86 3.11
CA TYR A 350 -3.07 -7.44 3.49
C TYR A 350 -2.38 -7.25 4.84
N LYS A 351 -1.05 -7.14 4.82
CA LYS A 351 -0.20 -7.14 6.02
C LYS A 351 -0.09 -5.78 6.71
N TYR A 352 -0.39 -4.68 6.02
CA TYR A 352 -0.14 -3.33 6.53
C TYR A 352 -1.41 -2.48 6.50
N ALA A 353 -1.56 -1.60 7.49
CA ALA A 353 -2.73 -0.74 7.64
C ALA A 353 -2.39 0.67 8.14
N TYR A 354 -3.28 1.62 7.83
CA TYR A 354 -3.24 2.99 8.34
C TYR A 354 -4.66 3.58 8.37
N ALA A 355 -5.05 4.19 9.48
CA ALA A 355 -6.33 4.88 9.59
C ALA A 355 -6.21 6.29 8.97
N ILE A 356 -6.78 6.44 7.77
CA ILE A 356 -6.82 7.71 7.04
C ILE A 356 -7.87 8.69 7.59
N ASN A 357 -8.84 8.19 8.38
CA ASN A 357 -9.82 9.02 9.07
C ASN A 357 -10.39 8.31 10.31
N THR A 358 -10.51 9.04 11.41
CA THR A 358 -10.95 8.55 12.74
C THR A 358 -12.01 9.47 13.36
N ALA A 359 -13.13 9.66 12.68
CA ALA A 359 -14.20 10.52 13.19
C ALA A 359 -14.76 9.97 14.51
N ASN A 360 -14.64 10.77 15.58
CA ASN A 360 -15.09 10.45 16.94
C ASN A 360 -14.47 9.18 17.54
N ILE A 361 -13.23 8.86 17.12
CA ILE A 361 -12.45 7.73 17.63
C ILE A 361 -11.07 8.22 18.02
N ALA A 362 -10.58 7.74 19.15
CA ALA A 362 -9.21 8.00 19.61
C ALA A 362 -8.49 6.67 19.78
N PHE A 363 -7.33 6.53 19.15
CA PHE A 363 -6.42 5.41 19.41
C PHE A 363 -5.63 5.65 20.69
N ASN A 364 -5.07 4.58 21.26
CA ASN A 364 -4.32 4.68 22.51
C ASN A 364 -3.12 5.66 22.37
N PRO A 365 -3.15 6.81 23.08
CA PRO A 365 -2.19 7.89 22.88
C PRO A 365 -0.76 7.52 23.25
N ALA A 366 -0.57 6.52 24.14
CA ALA A 366 0.75 6.02 24.50
C ALA A 366 1.50 5.42 23.29
N TYR A 367 0.76 4.92 22.29
CA TYR A 367 1.31 4.37 21.06
C TYR A 367 1.30 5.38 19.91
N SER A 368 0.40 6.37 19.94
CA SER A 368 0.36 7.45 18.94
C SER A 368 1.60 8.33 18.97
N ILE A 369 2.11 8.67 20.16
CA ILE A 369 3.31 9.53 20.29
C ILE A 369 4.57 8.82 19.77
N LYS A 370 4.63 7.49 19.85
CA LYS A 370 5.79 6.68 19.42
C LYS A 370 5.74 6.26 17.94
N GLY A 371 4.74 6.70 17.19
CA GLY A 371 4.60 6.35 15.78
C GLY A 371 4.02 4.97 15.50
N ASN A 372 3.48 4.30 16.53
CA ASN A 372 3.06 2.91 16.46
C ASN A 372 1.54 2.72 16.49
N SER A 373 0.73 3.77 16.64
CA SER A 373 -0.74 3.64 16.53
C SER A 373 -1.21 3.68 15.08
N LEU A 374 -2.36 3.05 14.83
CA LEU A 374 -2.96 2.97 13.49
C LEU A 374 -3.29 4.34 12.87
N ASP A 375 -3.56 5.37 13.68
CA ASP A 375 -3.88 6.73 13.22
C ASP A 375 -2.68 7.65 13.01
N TYR A 376 -1.51 7.26 13.53
CA TYR A 376 -0.27 8.01 13.37
C TYR A 376 0.66 7.39 12.31
N GLY A 377 0.82 6.07 12.34
CA GLY A 377 1.81 5.35 11.54
C GLY A 377 1.24 4.13 10.80
N ILE A 378 2.03 3.61 9.85
CA ILE A 378 1.71 2.36 9.16
C ILE A 378 1.99 1.20 10.12
N VAL A 379 0.94 0.48 10.50
CA VAL A 379 1.01 -0.69 11.38
C VAL A 379 1.04 -1.96 10.54
N LYS A 380 1.75 -2.98 11.01
CA LYS A 380 1.74 -4.33 10.44
C LYS A 380 0.87 -5.23 11.34
N PHE A 381 -0.01 -6.03 10.75
CA PHE A 381 -0.78 -7.03 11.50
C PHE A 381 0.10 -8.22 11.87
N GLU A 382 -0.03 -8.66 13.12
CA GLU A 382 0.65 -9.83 13.67
C GLU A 382 -0.33 -10.96 14.07
N ASP A 383 -1.64 -10.73 13.86
CA ASP A 383 -2.72 -11.66 14.21
C ASP A 383 -2.47 -13.07 13.64
N HIS A 384 -2.43 -14.08 14.50
CA HIS A 384 -2.50 -15.49 14.15
C HIS A 384 -3.25 -16.25 15.24
N ILE A 385 -3.74 -17.43 14.91
CA ILE A 385 -4.37 -18.31 15.89
C ILE A 385 -3.33 -19.28 16.41
N ALA A 386 -3.17 -19.32 17.72
CA ALA A 386 -2.32 -20.30 18.39
C ALA A 386 -2.97 -20.75 19.70
N LEU A 387 -2.42 -21.82 20.29
CA LEU A 387 -2.79 -22.26 21.63
C LEU A 387 -2.27 -21.25 22.67
N GLY A 388 -3.18 -20.62 23.39
CA GLY A 388 -2.90 -19.72 24.51
C GLY A 388 -3.48 -20.22 25.83
N LYS A 389 -3.02 -19.60 26.92
CA LYS A 389 -3.58 -19.80 28.28
C LYS A 389 -4.59 -18.71 28.68
N ALA A 390 -4.90 -17.78 27.78
CA ALA A 390 -5.69 -16.58 28.09
C ALA A 390 -7.12 -16.91 28.55
N CYS A 391 -7.72 -17.99 28.06
CA CYS A 391 -9.04 -18.44 28.51
C CYS A 391 -9.04 -19.17 29.87
N GLU A 392 -7.88 -19.42 30.49
CA GLU A 392 -7.77 -20.10 31.81
C GLU A 392 -8.41 -21.50 31.88
N VAL A 393 -8.60 -22.15 30.73
CA VAL A 393 -9.01 -23.56 30.64
C VAL A 393 -7.77 -24.44 30.71
N ASP A 394 -7.86 -25.55 31.43
CA ASP A 394 -6.76 -26.51 31.51
C ASP A 394 -6.36 -27.04 30.10
N GLY A 395 -5.06 -27.12 29.85
CA GLY A 395 -4.52 -27.45 28.54
C GLY A 395 -4.62 -26.35 27.46
N GLY A 396 -5.17 -25.18 27.79
CA GLY A 396 -5.26 -23.98 26.93
C GLY A 396 -6.39 -24.01 25.89
N CYS A 397 -6.56 -22.90 25.18
CA CYS A 397 -7.49 -22.77 24.05
C CYS A 397 -6.82 -22.13 22.83
N ASN A 398 -7.33 -22.46 21.64
CA ASN A 398 -7.00 -21.70 20.44
C ASN A 398 -7.67 -20.32 20.49
N ASN A 399 -6.89 -19.26 20.24
CA ASN A 399 -7.36 -17.88 20.18
C ASN A 399 -6.42 -17.02 19.32
N THR A 400 -6.89 -15.85 18.90
CA THR A 400 -6.07 -14.86 18.18
C THR A 400 -5.06 -14.21 19.12
N THR A 401 -3.83 -14.09 18.65
CA THR A 401 -2.65 -13.58 19.36
C THR A 401 -1.65 -12.97 18.36
N PRO A 402 -0.71 -12.10 18.75
CA PRO A 402 -0.60 -11.42 20.04
C PRO A 402 -1.64 -10.32 20.21
N TYR A 403 -1.80 -9.85 21.45
CA TYR A 403 -2.46 -8.58 21.71
C TYR A 403 -1.66 -7.44 21.04
N GLN A 404 -2.33 -6.57 20.27
CA GLN A 404 -1.70 -5.50 19.49
C GLN A 404 -2.17 -4.11 19.98
N PRO A 405 -1.56 -3.54 21.03
CA PRO A 405 -2.00 -2.27 21.63
C PRO A 405 -2.08 -1.09 20.64
N ALA A 406 -1.28 -1.13 19.56
CA ALA A 406 -1.28 -0.20 18.44
C ALA A 406 -2.65 -0.06 17.74
N LEU A 407 -3.46 -1.10 17.82
CA LEU A 407 -4.78 -1.22 17.21
C LEU A 407 -5.92 -0.94 18.20
N GLU A 408 -5.59 -0.62 19.46
CA GLU A 408 -6.57 -0.31 20.50
C GLU A 408 -7.11 1.12 20.33
N PHE A 409 -8.43 1.26 20.45
CA PHE A 409 -9.12 2.54 20.34
C PHE A 409 -10.31 2.64 21.31
N ILE A 410 -10.77 3.87 21.51
CA ILE A 410 -12.00 4.19 22.20
C ILE A 410 -12.92 4.96 21.26
N ILE A 411 -14.22 4.81 21.47
CA ILE A 411 -15.21 5.68 20.85
C ILE A 411 -15.40 6.90 21.76
N MET A 412 -15.38 8.08 21.17
CA MET A 412 -15.53 9.35 21.90
C MET A 412 -17.00 9.78 21.93
N LYS A 413 -17.70 9.60 20.81
CA LYS A 413 -19.14 9.89 20.64
C LYS A 413 -19.67 9.21 19.38
N LEU A 414 -20.99 9.01 19.31
CA LEU A 414 -21.66 8.51 18.11
C LEU A 414 -22.24 9.65 17.25
N PRO A 415 -22.42 9.45 15.93
CA PRO A 415 -21.90 8.32 15.16
C PRO A 415 -20.37 8.35 15.09
N ALA A 416 -19.73 7.19 15.07
CA ALA A 416 -18.28 7.07 15.02
C ALA A 416 -17.82 6.32 13.78
N LYS A 417 -16.65 6.65 13.24
CA LYS A 417 -16.17 6.05 12.00
C LYS A 417 -14.65 5.96 11.93
N ILE A 418 -14.17 4.82 11.44
CA ILE A 418 -12.78 4.62 11.03
C ILE A 418 -12.76 4.32 9.53
N THR A 419 -11.88 4.97 8.77
CA THR A 419 -11.56 4.56 7.40
C THR A 419 -10.09 4.20 7.33
N ILE A 420 -9.80 3.01 6.83
CA ILE A 420 -8.50 2.36 6.93
C ILE A 420 -8.03 1.97 5.52
N SER A 421 -6.79 2.30 5.20
CA SER A 421 -6.08 1.81 4.02
C SER A 421 -5.39 0.48 4.37
N LEU A 422 -5.49 -0.51 3.47
CA LEU A 422 -4.88 -1.83 3.61
C LEU A 422 -3.94 -2.11 2.44
N TRP A 423 -2.71 -2.56 2.72
CA TRP A 423 -1.71 -2.91 1.71
C TRP A 423 -1.15 -4.31 1.90
N LYS A 424 -0.85 -4.97 0.78
CA LYS A 424 -0.14 -6.27 0.79
C LYS A 424 1.36 -6.13 1.11
N HIS A 425 1.96 -5.05 0.63
CA HIS A 425 3.35 -4.68 0.88
C HIS A 425 3.42 -3.37 1.65
N LYS A 426 4.52 -3.14 2.39
CA LYS A 426 4.68 -1.91 3.16
C LYS A 426 4.69 -0.71 2.18
N PRO A 427 3.75 0.26 2.31
CA PRO A 427 3.76 1.43 1.45
C PRO A 427 4.96 2.33 1.78
N MET A 428 5.43 3.09 0.79
CA MET A 428 6.52 4.07 0.96
C MET A 428 6.10 5.24 1.84
N TYR A 429 4.81 5.61 1.81
CA TYR A 429 4.23 6.69 2.59
C TYR A 429 2.75 6.41 2.89
N LYS A 430 2.24 6.94 4.01
CA LYS A 430 0.91 6.62 4.56
C LYS A 430 -0.28 6.92 3.65
N ASN A 431 -0.11 7.84 2.70
CA ASN A 431 -1.16 8.22 1.77
C ASN A 431 -1.18 7.37 0.50
N GLN A 432 -0.18 6.51 0.26
CA GLN A 432 -0.08 5.71 -0.96
C GLN A 432 -1.41 4.97 -1.23
N PRO A 433 -1.91 4.91 -2.48
CA PRO A 433 -3.16 4.21 -2.79
C PRO A 433 -3.17 2.79 -2.21
N ALA A 434 -4.27 2.42 -1.57
CA ALA A 434 -4.40 1.14 -0.89
C ALA A 434 -4.72 0.00 -1.87
N SER A 435 -4.37 -1.23 -1.49
CA SER A 435 -4.82 -2.44 -2.18
C SER A 435 -6.31 -2.72 -1.91
N MET A 436 -6.79 -2.33 -0.74
CA MET A 436 -8.19 -2.37 -0.30
C MET A 436 -8.42 -1.26 0.71
N TYR A 437 -9.64 -0.73 0.77
CA TYR A 437 -10.08 0.17 1.84
C TYR A 437 -11.11 -0.54 2.71
N TYR A 438 -11.07 -0.24 4.02
CA TYR A 438 -12.01 -0.79 4.98
C TYR A 438 -12.58 0.34 5.84
N LYS A 439 -13.90 0.39 5.98
CA LYS A 439 -14.61 1.43 6.73
C LYS A 439 -15.44 0.78 7.82
N ILE A 440 -15.24 1.23 9.05
CA ILE A 440 -15.99 0.78 10.23
C ILE A 440 -16.90 1.93 10.63
N LYS A 441 -18.19 1.67 10.77
CA LYS A 441 -19.18 2.64 11.23
C LYS A 441 -19.84 2.13 12.51
N PHE A 442 -19.98 3.01 13.49
CA PHE A 442 -20.77 2.76 14.69
C PHE A 442 -21.95 3.73 14.69
N GLU A 443 -23.16 3.16 14.63
CA GLU A 443 -24.44 3.88 14.53
C GLU A 443 -25.32 3.54 15.73
N GLN A 444 -26.29 4.40 16.07
CA GLN A 444 -27.21 4.20 17.22
C GLN A 444 -28.25 3.10 16.96
#